data_AF-A0A7L2RFL4-F1
#
_entry.id   AF-A0A7L2RFL4-F1
#
_cell.length_a   1.000
_cell.length_b   1.000
_cell.length_c   1.000
_cell.angle_alpha   90.00
_cell.angle_beta   90.00
_cell.angle_gamma   90.00
#
_symmetry.space_group_name_H-M   'P 1'
#
loop_
_entity.id
_entity.type
_entity.pdbx_description
1 polymer ?
#
loop_
_entity_poly.entity_id
_entity_poly.type
_entity_poly.pdbx_seq_one_letter_code
_entity_poly.pdbx_strand_id
1 'polypeptide(L)'
;RGKPNLMDMGSLMIKPVQRVMKYPLLLHELLNSTPASHPDHKTLQDALFAMKNINVNINELKRRKDLVLKYRKNDDDETLKEKFSRLNIHSISKKSKRVTSHLKILTGGEPQVVKDQTFNKEEKLFRSLEKTVKLCVKNISLSSQHLQVGTSLLKSVATNPVHNYNEQVCFILFQMAQLDKLVLTPLSALQALFSGPQKLIQKRYDKLLDYNSYLQRSTREEMDMAKRDYEALNAQLVEELQVFNRAAKKIVLNCLHCFITLLRNIMSAALQSNFAVVVPVPNPLIEEVHKLNFVKENSGATFIERKLSLEKKKPVPSPLEFPRQTEGHRSKLLSMYSTELLYQAKRKCNATQEFDIDLHEGELVAVVEQKDPFGSTSRWLVDTGILKGYVYSTFLRPYNPAKAQKDLTENGFGD
;
A
#
# COMPACT_ATOMS: atom_id res chain seq x y z
N ARG A 1 -32.23 53.20 -19.45
CA ARG A 1 -32.59 52.60 -18.13
C ARG A 1 -32.30 51.10 -18.21
N GLY A 2 -31.16 50.65 -17.66
CA GLY A 2 -30.77 49.23 -17.66
C GLY A 2 -31.39 48.48 -16.49
N LYS A 3 -32.13 47.40 -16.76
CA LYS A 3 -32.58 46.47 -15.72
C LYS A 3 -31.38 45.64 -15.25
N PRO A 4 -31.09 45.56 -13.94
CA PRO A 4 -30.07 44.64 -13.47
C PRO A 4 -30.62 43.21 -13.59
N ASN A 5 -29.93 42.36 -14.34
CA ASN A 5 -30.18 40.92 -14.37
C ASN A 5 -29.99 40.35 -12.96
N LEU A 6 -31.09 40.25 -12.22
CA LEU A 6 -31.15 39.75 -10.83
C LEU A 6 -31.49 38.25 -10.78
N MET A 7 -31.32 37.52 -11.89
CA MET A 7 -31.84 36.15 -12.07
C MET A 7 -30.75 35.07 -12.05
N ASP A 8 -29.47 35.43 -12.03
CA ASP A 8 -28.38 34.46 -11.98
C ASP A 8 -27.72 34.45 -10.59
N MET A 9 -27.77 33.31 -9.90
CA MET A 9 -27.14 33.10 -8.61
C MET A 9 -25.63 33.38 -8.66
N GLY A 10 -24.96 33.10 -9.78
CA GLY A 10 -23.56 33.42 -10.01
C GLY A 10 -23.29 34.93 -9.93
N SER A 11 -24.12 35.74 -10.56
CA SER A 11 -24.03 37.20 -10.54
C SER A 11 -24.28 37.82 -9.15
N LEU A 12 -25.13 37.19 -8.33
CA LEU A 12 -25.43 37.62 -6.96
C LEU A 12 -24.26 37.29 -6.00
N MET A 13 -23.62 36.14 -6.21
CA MET A 13 -22.48 35.65 -5.43
C MET A 13 -21.17 36.44 -5.67
N ILE A 14 -21.07 37.19 -6.77
CA ILE A 14 -19.88 37.99 -7.11
C ILE A 14 -19.78 39.26 -6.26
N LYS A 15 -20.91 39.90 -5.95
CA LYS A 15 -20.94 41.21 -5.26
C LYS A 15 -20.32 41.20 -3.86
N PRO A 16 -20.57 40.20 -2.99
CA PRO A 16 -19.91 40.10 -1.69
C PRO A 16 -18.38 40.01 -1.79
N VAL A 17 -17.87 39.21 -2.74
CA VAL A 17 -16.41 39.06 -2.98
C VAL A 17 -15.80 40.39 -3.41
N GLN A 18 -16.45 41.12 -4.33
CA GLN A 18 -15.99 42.44 -4.77
C GLN A 18 -16.03 43.49 -3.64
N ARG A 19 -16.93 43.32 -2.68
CA ARG A 19 -17.11 44.28 -1.57
C ARG A 19 -16.07 44.09 -0.47
N VAL A 20 -15.60 42.86 -0.25
CA VAL A 20 -14.49 42.56 0.67
C VAL A 20 -13.22 43.34 0.31
N MET A 21 -12.96 43.54 -0.98
CA MET A 21 -11.81 44.34 -1.45
C MET A 21 -11.94 45.84 -1.16
N LYS A 22 -13.13 46.35 -0.88
CA LYS A 22 -13.39 47.78 -0.62
C LYS A 22 -13.27 48.17 0.85
N TYR A 23 -13.49 47.23 1.77
CA TYR A 23 -13.42 47.50 3.21
C TYR A 23 -12.05 48.00 3.70
N PRO A 24 -10.89 47.55 3.18
CA PRO A 24 -9.61 48.15 3.55
C PRO A 24 -9.50 49.63 3.18
N LEU A 25 -10.09 50.05 2.05
CA LEU A 25 -10.05 51.45 1.61
C LEU A 25 -10.88 52.32 2.56
N LEU A 26 -12.11 51.86 2.88
CA LEU A 26 -13.01 52.55 3.81
C LEU A 26 -12.44 52.63 5.23
N LEU A 27 -11.88 51.52 5.74
CA LEU A 27 -11.25 51.48 7.07
C LEU A 27 -9.99 52.35 7.13
N HIS A 28 -9.24 52.45 6.03
CA HIS A 28 -8.09 53.34 5.97
C HIS A 28 -8.48 54.81 5.99
N GLU A 29 -9.52 55.18 5.25
CA GLU A 29 -10.05 56.55 5.23
C GLU A 29 -10.65 56.96 6.59
N LEU A 30 -11.34 56.02 7.26
CA LEU A 30 -11.86 56.21 8.61
C LEU A 30 -10.72 56.39 9.63
N LEU A 31 -9.68 55.56 9.54
CA LEU A 31 -8.50 55.63 10.41
C LEU A 31 -7.75 56.97 10.22
N ASN A 32 -7.59 57.43 8.98
CA ASN A 32 -6.95 58.71 8.68
C ASN A 32 -7.76 59.91 9.19
N SER A 33 -9.08 59.75 9.30
CA SER A 33 -9.99 60.77 9.86
C SER A 33 -10.15 60.68 11.38
N THR A 34 -9.53 59.67 12.02
CA THR A 34 -9.65 59.42 13.46
C THR A 34 -8.32 59.74 14.15
N PRO A 35 -8.25 60.75 15.04
CA PRO A 35 -7.02 61.10 15.76
C PRO A 35 -6.46 59.94 16.59
N ALA A 36 -5.15 59.89 16.79
CA ALA A 36 -4.48 58.83 17.54
C ALA A 36 -4.90 58.75 19.03
N SER A 37 -5.46 59.83 19.58
CA SER A 37 -5.98 59.91 20.95
C SER A 37 -7.41 59.35 21.09
N HIS A 38 -8.09 59.04 19.99
CA HIS A 38 -9.45 58.53 20.01
C HIS A 38 -9.48 57.04 20.43
N PRO A 39 -10.41 56.62 21.31
CA PRO A 39 -10.48 55.24 21.79
C PRO A 39 -10.60 54.20 20.66
N ASP A 40 -11.29 54.53 19.57
CA ASP A 40 -11.48 53.61 18.43
C ASP A 40 -10.28 53.53 17.47
N HIS A 41 -9.27 54.40 17.60
CA HIS A 41 -8.14 54.44 16.65
C HIS A 41 -7.39 53.11 16.59
N LYS A 42 -7.15 52.50 17.77
CA LYS A 42 -6.47 51.19 17.85
C LYS A 42 -7.29 50.08 17.22
N THR A 43 -8.59 50.04 17.52
CA THR A 43 -9.52 49.04 16.98
C THR A 43 -9.67 49.17 15.47
N LEU A 44 -9.69 50.40 14.92
CA LEU A 44 -9.71 50.64 13.48
C LEU A 44 -8.42 50.19 12.79
N GLN A 45 -7.27 50.40 13.43
CA GLN A 45 -5.97 49.94 12.94
C GLN A 45 -5.92 48.40 12.85
N ASP A 46 -6.39 47.72 13.90
CA ASP A 46 -6.44 46.25 13.95
C ASP A 46 -7.45 45.68 12.94
N ALA A 47 -8.62 46.32 12.78
CA ALA A 47 -9.61 45.95 11.78
C ALA A 47 -9.08 46.10 10.34
N LEU A 48 -8.35 47.20 10.06
CA LEU A 48 -7.70 47.43 8.78
C LEU A 48 -6.65 46.35 8.47
N PHE A 49 -5.84 45.98 9.46
CA PHE A 49 -4.85 44.92 9.33
C PHE A 49 -5.51 43.57 9.06
N ALA A 50 -6.54 43.20 9.83
CA ALA A 50 -7.31 41.97 9.63
C ALA A 50 -7.92 41.89 8.22
N MET A 51 -8.51 42.97 7.73
CA MET A 51 -9.15 43.01 6.42
C MET A 51 -8.12 42.93 5.27
N LYS A 52 -6.93 43.50 5.43
CA LYS A 52 -5.80 43.33 4.50
C LYS A 52 -5.35 41.85 4.44
N ASN A 53 -5.24 41.19 5.58
CA ASN A 53 -4.86 39.77 5.66
C ASN A 53 -5.90 38.85 5.00
N ILE A 54 -7.19 39.15 5.15
CA ILE A 54 -8.27 38.41 4.48
C ILE A 54 -8.11 38.49 2.96
N ASN A 55 -7.82 39.66 2.39
CA ASN A 55 -7.61 39.81 0.94
C ASN A 55 -6.41 39.01 0.43
N VAL A 56 -5.29 39.02 1.17
CA VAL A 56 -4.11 38.20 0.83
C VAL A 56 -4.47 36.72 0.84
N ASN A 57 -5.18 36.26 1.88
CA ASN A 57 -5.58 34.87 2.01
C ASN A 57 -6.57 34.42 0.92
N ILE A 58 -7.54 35.26 0.55
CA ILE A 58 -8.46 35.00 -0.57
C ILE A 58 -7.69 34.86 -1.89
N ASN A 59 -6.73 35.76 -2.15
CA ASN A 59 -5.96 35.74 -3.38
C ASN A 59 -5.06 34.48 -3.45
N GLU A 60 -4.47 34.11 -2.33
CA GLU A 60 -3.65 32.89 -2.20
C GLU A 60 -4.50 31.61 -2.35
N LEU A 61 -5.70 31.57 -1.77
CA LEU A 61 -6.63 30.45 -1.92
C LEU A 61 -7.11 30.30 -3.38
N LYS A 62 -7.36 31.41 -4.07
CA LYS A 62 -7.66 31.39 -5.51
C LYS A 62 -6.48 30.85 -6.32
N ARG A 63 -5.26 31.36 -6.07
CA ARG A 63 -4.03 30.88 -6.72
C ARG A 63 -3.83 29.37 -6.51
N ARG A 64 -4.02 28.87 -5.28
CA ARG A 64 -3.92 27.45 -4.96
C ARG A 64 -4.97 26.61 -5.69
N LYS A 65 -6.22 27.07 -5.73
CA LYS A 65 -7.31 26.39 -6.45
C LYS A 65 -7.07 26.34 -7.95
N ASP A 66 -6.61 27.44 -8.56
CA ASP A 66 -6.29 27.52 -9.98
C ASP A 66 -5.10 26.61 -10.32
N LEU A 67 -4.10 26.54 -9.44
CA LEU A 67 -2.97 25.62 -9.58
C LEU A 67 -3.43 24.15 -9.56
N VAL A 68 -4.25 23.77 -8.59
CA VAL A 68 -4.81 22.41 -8.48
C VAL A 68 -5.66 22.07 -9.71
N LEU A 69 -6.54 22.97 -10.16
CA LEU A 69 -7.37 22.78 -11.35
C LEU A 69 -6.54 22.59 -12.62
N LYS A 70 -5.46 23.37 -12.78
CA LYS A 70 -4.52 23.25 -13.91
C LYS A 70 -3.90 21.85 -14.01
N TYR A 71 -3.64 21.19 -12.88
CA TYR A 71 -3.06 19.83 -12.87
C TYR A 71 -4.10 18.71 -12.76
N ARG A 72 -5.35 19.04 -12.41
CA ARG A 72 -6.47 18.10 -12.42
C ARG A 72 -7.01 17.85 -13.84
N LYS A 73 -7.10 18.88 -14.70
CA LYS A 73 -7.76 18.80 -16.02
C LYS A 73 -6.99 18.09 -17.13
N ASN A 74 -5.70 17.78 -16.97
CA ASN A 74 -4.87 17.29 -18.07
C ASN A 74 -4.99 15.79 -18.40
N ASP A 75 -5.85 15.01 -17.74
CA ASP A 75 -5.89 13.55 -17.97
C ASP A 75 -7.26 12.96 -18.34
N ASP A 76 -8.38 13.69 -18.18
CA ASP A 76 -9.69 13.03 -18.29
C ASP A 76 -10.26 13.01 -19.73
N ASP A 77 -9.73 13.80 -20.68
CA ASP A 77 -10.26 13.87 -22.06
C ASP A 77 -9.21 13.77 -23.20
N GLU A 78 -7.91 13.65 -22.92
CA GLU A 78 -6.88 13.70 -23.98
C GLU A 78 -6.42 12.31 -24.44
N THR A 79 -6.72 12.00 -25.71
CA THR A 79 -6.28 10.76 -26.36
C THR A 79 -4.75 10.69 -26.45
N LEU A 80 -4.19 9.48 -26.41
CA LEU A 80 -2.74 9.24 -26.50
C LEU A 80 -2.09 9.98 -27.68
N LYS A 81 -2.82 10.16 -28.78
CA LYS A 81 -2.40 10.90 -29.98
C LYS A 81 -2.14 12.39 -29.68
N GLU A 82 -2.96 13.03 -28.85
CA GLU A 82 -2.73 14.41 -28.40
C GLU A 82 -1.53 14.51 -27.46
N LYS A 83 -1.34 13.51 -26.58
CA LYS A 83 -0.15 13.42 -25.71
C LYS A 83 1.17 13.31 -26.51
N PHE A 84 1.16 12.61 -27.65
CA PHE A 84 2.31 12.53 -28.56
C PHE A 84 2.49 13.81 -29.39
N SER A 85 1.42 14.46 -29.82
CA SER A 85 1.49 15.70 -30.62
C SER A 85 2.06 16.91 -29.86
N ARG A 86 2.00 16.91 -28.52
CA ARG A 86 2.54 17.97 -27.64
C ARG A 86 3.99 17.75 -27.20
N LEU A 87 4.65 16.71 -27.70
CA LEU A 87 6.04 16.43 -27.40
C LEU A 87 6.96 17.44 -28.12
N ASN A 88 7.14 18.60 -27.51
CA ASN A 88 8.17 19.56 -27.91
C ASN A 88 9.57 18.96 -27.65
N ILE A 89 10.47 19.03 -28.63
CA ILE A 89 11.87 18.58 -28.55
C ILE A 89 12.56 19.15 -27.30
N HIS A 90 12.17 20.36 -26.86
CA HIS A 90 12.65 20.97 -25.62
C HIS A 90 12.18 20.24 -24.33
N SER A 91 10.96 19.71 -24.32
CA SER A 91 10.42 18.90 -23.20
C SER A 91 11.06 17.51 -23.13
N ILE A 92 11.35 16.91 -24.29
CA ILE A 92 12.10 15.64 -24.40
C ILE A 92 13.55 15.85 -23.95
N SER A 93 14.19 16.96 -24.36
CA SER A 93 15.55 17.32 -23.93
C SER A 93 15.64 17.51 -22.41
N LYS A 94 14.65 18.17 -21.78
CA LYS A 94 14.57 18.30 -20.32
C LYS A 94 14.39 16.95 -19.62
N LYS A 95 13.50 16.07 -20.12
CA LYS A 95 13.36 14.70 -19.58
C LYS A 95 14.63 13.86 -19.74
N SER A 96 15.32 13.97 -20.88
CA SER A 96 16.60 13.29 -21.15
C SER A 96 17.70 13.78 -20.20
N LYS A 97 17.85 15.11 -20.03
CA LYS A 97 18.78 15.71 -19.06
C LYS A 97 18.48 15.29 -17.62
N ARG A 98 17.21 15.14 -17.23
CA ARG A 98 16.80 14.63 -15.90
C ARG A 98 17.23 13.19 -15.69
N VAL A 99 17.04 12.31 -16.68
CA VAL A 99 17.48 10.90 -16.60
C VAL A 99 19.00 10.83 -16.49
N THR A 100 19.74 11.61 -17.28
CA THR A 100 21.21 11.68 -17.19
C THR A 100 21.68 12.23 -15.84
N SER A 101 21.01 13.24 -15.29
CA SER A 101 21.32 13.77 -13.95
C SER A 101 21.03 12.75 -12.85
N HIS A 102 19.95 11.97 -12.96
CA HIS A 102 19.62 10.92 -12.00
C HIS A 102 20.65 9.77 -12.05
N LEU A 103 21.15 9.43 -13.25
CA LEU A 103 22.21 8.45 -13.46
C LEU A 103 23.55 8.90 -12.85
N LYS A 104 23.85 10.20 -12.89
CA LYS A 104 25.05 10.80 -12.26
C LYS A 104 25.00 10.79 -10.73
N ILE A 105 23.81 10.95 -10.15
CA ILE A 105 23.60 10.85 -8.70
C ILE A 105 23.75 9.40 -8.24
N LEU A 106 23.23 8.44 -9.01
CA LEU A 106 23.38 6.99 -8.76
C LEU A 106 24.83 6.49 -8.88
N THR A 107 25.69 7.21 -9.62
CA THR A 107 27.11 6.85 -9.83
C THR A 107 28.08 7.60 -8.90
N GLY A 108 27.58 8.17 -7.79
CA GLY A 108 28.43 8.69 -6.70
C GLY A 108 28.69 10.20 -6.73
N GLY A 109 28.02 10.96 -7.60
CA GLY A 109 28.00 12.42 -7.51
C GLY A 109 27.03 12.88 -6.42
N GLU A 110 27.54 13.15 -5.22
CA GLU A 110 26.73 13.60 -4.07
C GLU A 110 26.15 15.01 -4.33
N PRO A 111 24.81 15.21 -4.34
CA PRO A 111 24.24 16.55 -4.32
C PRO A 111 24.15 17.01 -2.87
N GLN A 112 24.90 18.06 -2.52
CA GLN A 112 24.61 18.88 -1.34
C GLN A 112 23.30 19.65 -1.59
N VAL A 113 22.14 18.99 -1.45
CA VAL A 113 20.86 19.70 -1.35
C VAL A 113 20.14 19.24 -0.10
N VAL A 114 19.91 20.21 0.77
CA VAL A 114 19.11 20.21 2.00
C VAL A 114 18.31 18.92 2.18
N LYS A 115 18.75 18.07 3.11
CA LYS A 115 17.95 16.95 3.61
C LYS A 115 16.67 17.52 4.19
N ASP A 116 15.62 17.57 3.37
CA ASP A 116 14.32 18.05 3.79
C ASP A 116 13.61 16.96 4.60
N GLN A 117 14.09 16.79 5.84
CA GLN A 117 13.67 15.73 6.75
C GLN A 117 12.16 15.79 7.01
N THR A 118 11.60 17.00 7.05
CA THR A 118 10.16 17.24 7.23
C THR A 118 9.37 16.69 6.04
N PHE A 119 9.76 17.04 4.81
CA PHE A 119 9.11 16.50 3.62
C PHE A 119 9.19 14.97 3.56
N ASN A 120 10.38 14.40 3.78
CA ASN A 120 10.60 12.96 3.72
C ASN A 120 9.73 12.19 4.73
N LYS A 121 9.56 12.74 5.93
CA LYS A 121 8.70 12.16 6.97
C LYS A 121 7.23 12.15 6.53
N GLU A 122 6.75 13.27 6.01
CA GLU A 122 5.36 13.42 5.56
C GLU A 122 5.06 12.60 4.31
N GLU A 123 6.00 12.48 3.39
CA GLU A 123 5.87 11.61 2.22
C GLU A 123 5.82 10.13 2.62
N LYS A 124 6.68 9.70 3.55
CA LYS A 124 6.65 8.33 4.07
C LYS A 124 5.30 8.01 4.69
N LEU A 125 4.76 8.93 5.49
CA LEU A 125 3.42 8.79 6.08
C LEU A 125 2.34 8.74 5.00
N PHE A 126 2.40 9.63 4.01
CA PHE A 126 1.47 9.67 2.87
C PHE A 126 1.43 8.33 2.13
N ARG A 127 2.58 7.78 1.75
CA ARG A 127 2.69 6.49 1.05
C ARG A 127 2.19 5.32 1.91
N SER A 128 2.42 5.37 3.22
CA SER A 128 1.89 4.38 4.16
C SER A 128 0.36 4.44 4.25
N LEU A 129 -0.21 5.65 4.34
CA LEU A 129 -1.66 5.87 4.40
C LEU A 129 -2.32 5.43 3.09
N GLU A 130 -1.74 5.75 1.94
CA GLU A 130 -2.25 5.33 0.62
C GLU A 130 -2.38 3.80 0.53
N LYS A 131 -1.32 3.07 0.93
CA LYS A 131 -1.33 1.61 0.99
C LYS A 131 -2.37 1.08 1.96
N THR A 132 -2.47 1.70 3.14
CA THR A 132 -3.43 1.30 4.19
C THR A 132 -4.87 1.46 3.69
N VAL A 133 -5.20 2.59 3.07
CA VAL A 133 -6.54 2.86 2.52
C VAL A 133 -6.87 1.85 1.42
N LYS A 134 -5.96 1.62 0.46
CA LYS A 134 -6.13 0.61 -0.60
C LYS A 134 -6.41 -0.78 -0.03
N LEU A 135 -5.66 -1.20 0.98
CA LEU A 135 -5.84 -2.49 1.62
C LEU A 135 -7.16 -2.57 2.41
N CYS A 136 -7.53 -1.50 3.12
CA CYS A 136 -8.79 -1.43 3.85
C CYS A 136 -9.99 -1.55 2.89
N VAL A 137 -10.01 -0.77 1.80
CA VAL A 137 -11.09 -0.86 0.79
C VAL A 137 -11.19 -2.28 0.25
N LYS A 138 -10.06 -2.88 -0.16
CA LYS A 138 -10.06 -4.26 -0.70
C LYS A 138 -10.61 -5.28 0.31
N ASN A 139 -10.07 -5.29 1.52
CA ASN A 139 -10.39 -6.33 2.51
C ASN A 139 -11.77 -6.15 3.13
N ILE A 140 -12.20 -4.92 3.37
CA ILE A 140 -13.52 -4.62 3.92
C ILE A 140 -14.59 -4.88 2.87
N SER A 141 -14.37 -4.53 1.59
CA SER A 141 -15.30 -4.88 0.51
C SER A 141 -15.47 -6.38 0.39
N LEU A 142 -14.38 -7.14 0.47
CA LEU A 142 -14.43 -8.59 0.46
C LEU A 142 -15.21 -9.14 1.68
N SER A 143 -14.96 -8.60 2.86
CA SER A 143 -15.70 -8.97 4.08
C SER A 143 -17.20 -8.66 3.95
N SER A 144 -17.56 -7.52 3.34
CA SER A 144 -18.94 -7.15 3.08
C SER A 144 -19.63 -8.18 2.17
N GLN A 145 -18.96 -8.58 1.08
CA GLN A 145 -19.47 -9.63 0.17
C GLN A 145 -19.70 -10.96 0.90
N HIS A 146 -18.78 -11.38 1.77
CA HIS A 146 -18.94 -12.61 2.55
C HIS A 146 -20.14 -12.53 3.50
N LEU A 147 -20.33 -11.40 4.18
CA LEU A 147 -21.47 -11.19 5.07
C LEU A 147 -22.80 -11.13 4.31
N GLN A 148 -22.83 -10.56 3.10
CA GLN A 148 -24.02 -10.56 2.24
C GLN A 148 -24.46 -11.98 1.89
N VAL A 149 -23.54 -12.85 1.45
CA VAL A 149 -23.87 -14.25 1.12
C VAL A 149 -24.31 -15.01 2.37
N GLY A 150 -23.65 -14.83 3.51
CA GLY A 150 -24.07 -15.44 4.78
C GLY A 150 -25.48 -15.02 5.19
N THR A 151 -25.84 -13.75 4.96
CA THR A 151 -27.18 -13.23 5.27
C THR A 151 -28.24 -13.74 4.29
N SER A 152 -27.91 -13.89 3.01
CA SER A 152 -28.80 -14.51 2.01
C SER A 152 -29.13 -15.96 2.38
N LEU A 153 -28.13 -16.72 2.84
CA LEU A 153 -28.34 -18.07 3.38
C LEU A 153 -29.27 -18.05 4.59
N LEU A 154 -29.00 -17.15 5.56
CA LEU A 154 -29.81 -16.99 6.76
C LEU A 154 -31.30 -16.71 6.43
N LYS A 155 -31.55 -15.88 5.42
CA LYS A 155 -32.89 -15.53 4.91
C LYS A 155 -33.60 -16.73 4.26
N SER A 156 -32.87 -17.57 3.52
CA SER A 156 -33.44 -18.76 2.88
C SER A 156 -33.88 -19.84 3.88
N VAL A 157 -33.17 -19.93 5.01
CA VAL A 157 -33.47 -20.87 6.11
C VAL A 157 -34.61 -20.36 7.01
N ALA A 158 -34.90 -19.06 6.97
CA ALA A 158 -35.92 -18.37 7.76
C ALA A 158 -37.39 -18.75 7.44
N THR A 159 -37.64 -19.79 6.63
CA THR A 159 -38.97 -20.20 6.18
C THR A 159 -39.87 -20.75 7.30
N ASN A 160 -39.37 -20.87 8.54
CA ASN A 160 -40.16 -21.15 9.73
C ASN A 160 -40.50 -19.86 10.52
N PRO A 161 -41.78 -19.65 10.90
CA PRO A 161 -42.28 -18.38 11.41
C PRO A 161 -41.99 -18.21 12.92
N VAL A 162 -40.72 -18.15 13.30
CA VAL A 162 -40.33 -17.68 14.64
C VAL A 162 -40.11 -16.18 14.55
N HIS A 163 -41.06 -15.40 15.09
CA HIS A 163 -41.07 -13.93 15.00
C HIS A 163 -39.74 -13.25 15.36
N ASN A 164 -39.02 -13.80 16.34
CA ASN A 164 -37.73 -13.30 16.83
C ASN A 164 -36.63 -13.35 15.73
N TYR A 165 -36.62 -14.41 14.92
CA TYR A 165 -35.59 -14.66 13.90
C TYR A 165 -35.60 -13.61 12.78
N ASN A 166 -36.79 -13.19 12.35
CA ASN A 166 -36.93 -12.19 11.29
C ASN A 166 -36.43 -10.80 11.73
N GLU A 167 -36.60 -10.43 13.00
CA GLU A 167 -36.13 -9.14 13.52
C GLU A 167 -34.59 -9.07 13.54
N GLN A 168 -33.91 -10.15 13.97
CA GLN A 168 -32.44 -10.21 13.91
C GLN A 168 -31.90 -10.18 12.49
N VAL A 169 -32.52 -10.89 11.55
CA VAL A 169 -32.11 -10.88 10.13
C VAL A 169 -32.24 -9.46 9.56
N CYS A 170 -33.35 -8.76 9.83
CA CYS A 170 -33.54 -7.37 9.43
C CYS A 170 -32.50 -6.43 10.05
N PHE A 171 -32.15 -6.62 11.33
CA PHE A 171 -31.11 -5.85 11.99
C PHE A 171 -29.73 -6.07 11.34
N ILE A 172 -29.36 -7.32 11.05
CA ILE A 172 -28.10 -7.65 10.36
C ILE A 172 -28.04 -6.96 8.99
N LEU A 173 -29.11 -7.05 8.19
CA LEU A 173 -29.20 -6.37 6.89
C LEU A 173 -29.05 -4.85 7.02
N PHE A 174 -29.63 -4.25 8.05
CA PHE A 174 -29.46 -2.83 8.34
C PHE A 174 -28.00 -2.47 8.66
N GLN A 175 -27.34 -3.23 9.54
CA GLN A 175 -25.91 -3.02 9.86
C GLN A 175 -25.02 -3.17 8.63
N MET A 176 -25.34 -4.11 7.73
CA MET A 176 -24.66 -4.30 6.45
C MET A 176 -24.82 -3.09 5.52
N ALA A 177 -26.01 -2.50 5.43
CA ALA A 177 -26.20 -1.27 4.67
C ALA A 177 -25.41 -0.09 5.28
N GLN A 178 -25.26 -0.04 6.60
CA GLN A 178 -24.42 0.96 7.27
C GLN A 178 -22.93 0.76 6.99
N LEU A 179 -22.46 -0.48 6.77
CA LEU A 179 -21.07 -0.77 6.42
C LEU A 179 -20.66 -0.07 5.12
N ASP A 180 -21.50 -0.18 4.08
CA ASP A 180 -21.25 0.47 2.80
C ASP A 180 -21.21 2.00 2.94
N LYS A 181 -22.17 2.57 3.67
CA LYS A 181 -22.34 4.02 3.83
C LYS A 181 -21.28 4.66 4.73
N LEU A 182 -20.97 4.06 5.87
CA LEU A 182 -20.12 4.65 6.91
C LEU A 182 -18.64 4.28 6.78
N VAL A 183 -18.32 3.21 6.04
CA VAL A 183 -16.95 2.70 5.94
C VAL A 183 -16.46 2.68 4.50
N LEU A 184 -17.13 1.94 3.60
CA LEU A 184 -16.64 1.74 2.24
C LEU A 184 -16.72 3.01 1.39
N THR A 185 -17.82 3.76 1.48
CA THR A 185 -17.98 5.02 0.73
C THR A 185 -16.91 6.05 1.11
N PRO A 186 -16.69 6.38 2.40
CA PRO A 186 -15.63 7.33 2.79
C PRO A 186 -14.21 6.85 2.46
N LEU A 187 -13.91 5.54 2.62
CA LEU A 187 -12.59 5.00 2.29
C LEU A 187 -12.32 5.04 0.78
N SER A 188 -13.33 4.76 -0.05
CA SER A 188 -13.20 4.80 -1.52
C SER A 188 -13.05 6.24 -2.02
N ALA A 189 -13.81 7.18 -1.44
CA ALA A 189 -13.64 8.60 -1.71
C ALA A 189 -12.23 9.08 -1.31
N LEU A 190 -11.76 8.68 -0.13
CA LEU A 190 -10.40 9.00 0.33
C LEU A 190 -9.34 8.40 -0.60
N GLN A 191 -9.50 7.17 -1.08
CA GLN A 191 -8.58 6.52 -2.02
C GLN A 191 -8.39 7.35 -3.29
N ALA A 192 -9.48 7.90 -3.85
CA ALA A 192 -9.42 8.73 -5.05
C ALA A 192 -8.63 10.03 -4.84
N LEU A 193 -8.70 10.62 -3.63
CA LEU A 193 -8.04 11.88 -3.28
C LEU A 193 -6.51 11.80 -3.23
N PHE A 194 -5.91 10.61 -3.12
CA PHE A 194 -4.44 10.44 -3.13
C PHE A 194 -3.79 10.80 -4.47
N SER A 195 -4.53 10.69 -5.58
CA SER A 195 -4.00 10.90 -6.93
C SER A 195 -3.42 12.31 -7.15
N GLY A 196 -4.06 13.34 -6.60
CA GLY A 196 -3.61 14.73 -6.73
C GLY A 196 -2.28 15.00 -6.04
N PRO A 197 -2.17 14.80 -4.72
CA PRO A 197 -0.91 14.96 -3.99
C PRO A 197 0.23 14.09 -4.53
N GLN A 198 -0.07 12.88 -5.01
CA GLN A 198 0.94 12.00 -5.64
C GLN A 198 1.58 12.63 -6.87
N LYS A 199 0.79 13.30 -7.73
CA LYS A 199 1.30 14.05 -8.88
C LYS A 199 2.16 15.24 -8.45
N LEU A 200 1.79 15.94 -7.38
CA LEU A 200 2.55 17.08 -6.85
C LEU A 200 3.89 16.65 -6.24
N ILE A 201 3.92 15.52 -5.52
CA ILE A 201 5.15 14.89 -5.00
C ILE A 201 6.08 14.55 -6.16
N GLN A 202 5.58 13.90 -7.22
CA GLN A 202 6.39 13.60 -8.41
C GLN A 202 6.96 14.89 -9.04
N LYS A 203 6.11 15.91 -9.18
CA LYS A 203 6.52 17.19 -9.77
C LYS A 203 7.57 17.91 -8.92
N ARG A 204 7.52 17.81 -7.60
CA ARG A 204 8.56 18.31 -6.71
C ARG A 204 9.90 17.67 -7.02
N TYR A 205 9.95 16.34 -7.19
CA TYR A 205 11.20 15.66 -7.57
C TYR A 205 11.69 16.11 -8.95
N ASP A 206 10.79 16.27 -9.92
CA ASP A 206 11.17 16.78 -11.25
C ASP A 206 11.80 18.18 -11.15
N LYS A 207 11.25 19.06 -10.31
CA LYS A 207 11.76 20.43 -10.09
C LYS A 207 13.08 20.46 -9.31
N LEU A 208 13.25 19.55 -8.35
CA LEU A 208 14.51 19.38 -7.64
C LEU A 208 15.64 18.96 -8.62
N LEU A 209 15.33 18.05 -9.56
CA LEU A 209 16.26 17.66 -10.61
C LEU A 209 16.57 18.83 -11.57
N ASP A 210 15.57 19.64 -11.92
CA ASP A 210 15.79 20.85 -12.73
C ASP A 210 16.77 21.80 -12.01
N TYR A 211 16.54 22.12 -10.72
CA TYR A 211 17.44 22.93 -9.89
C TYR A 211 18.88 22.38 -9.85
N ASN A 212 19.04 21.07 -9.59
CA ASN A 212 20.36 20.43 -9.56
C ASN A 212 21.07 20.47 -10.92
N SER A 213 20.33 20.39 -12.03
CA SER A 213 20.90 20.46 -13.37
C SER A 213 21.42 21.85 -13.74
N TYR A 214 20.78 22.90 -13.23
CA TYR A 214 21.18 24.30 -13.45
C TYR A 214 22.33 24.73 -12.53
N LEU A 215 22.50 24.08 -11.36
CA LEU A 215 23.63 24.30 -10.46
C LEU A 215 25.00 24.08 -11.13
N GLN A 216 25.06 23.30 -12.22
CA GLN A 216 26.32 22.94 -12.89
C GLN A 216 26.60 23.67 -14.22
N ARG A 217 25.63 24.31 -14.89
CA ARG A 217 25.81 24.72 -16.32
C ARG A 217 25.03 25.95 -16.84
N SER A 218 24.59 26.90 -16.02
CA SER A 218 23.73 28.01 -16.48
C SER A 218 24.04 29.40 -15.90
N THR A 219 23.44 30.42 -16.50
CA THR A 219 23.48 31.81 -16.02
C THR A 219 22.83 31.94 -14.63
N ARG A 220 23.30 32.91 -13.86
CA ARG A 220 22.85 33.16 -12.47
C ARG A 220 21.33 33.33 -12.35
N GLU A 221 20.72 33.97 -13.35
CA GLU A 221 19.27 34.24 -13.39
C GLU A 221 18.42 32.98 -13.59
N GLU A 222 18.85 32.05 -14.45
CA GLU A 222 18.14 30.78 -14.67
C GLU A 222 18.20 29.87 -13.43
N MET A 223 19.35 29.86 -12.76
CA MET A 223 19.51 29.18 -11.46
C MET A 223 18.59 29.75 -10.39
N ASP A 224 18.54 31.08 -10.24
CA ASP A 224 17.72 31.74 -9.24
C ASP A 224 16.22 31.57 -9.49
N MET A 225 15.81 31.39 -10.76
CA MET A 225 14.43 31.09 -11.11
C MET A 225 14.07 29.63 -10.79
N ALA A 226 14.92 28.67 -11.17
CA ALA A 226 14.71 27.25 -10.88
C ALA A 226 14.68 26.96 -9.36
N LYS A 227 15.53 27.66 -8.59
CA LYS A 227 15.55 27.59 -7.13
C LYS A 227 14.24 28.09 -6.51
N ARG A 228 13.79 29.29 -6.88
CA ARG A 228 12.54 29.88 -6.38
C ARG A 228 11.31 29.02 -6.70
N ASP A 229 11.26 28.46 -7.91
CA ASP A 229 10.22 27.52 -8.33
C ASP A 229 10.17 26.26 -7.46
N TYR A 230 11.33 25.67 -7.16
CA TYR A 230 11.44 24.49 -6.32
C TYR A 230 11.06 24.80 -4.87
N GLU A 231 11.64 25.84 -4.27
CA GLU A 231 11.40 26.22 -2.87
C GLU A 231 9.92 26.54 -2.61
N ALA A 232 9.28 27.28 -3.53
CA ALA A 232 7.85 27.59 -3.43
C ALA A 232 6.97 26.34 -3.51
N LEU A 233 7.25 25.43 -4.46
CA LEU A 233 6.50 24.17 -4.58
C LEU A 233 6.73 23.26 -3.37
N ASN A 234 7.97 23.20 -2.88
CA ASN A 234 8.35 22.39 -1.74
C ASN A 234 7.67 22.85 -0.45
N ALA A 235 7.73 24.15 -0.15
CA ALA A 235 7.09 24.73 1.05
C ALA A 235 5.57 24.49 1.05
N GLN A 236 4.91 24.78 -0.08
CA GLN A 236 3.47 24.55 -0.22
C GLN A 236 3.11 23.06 -0.03
N LEU A 237 3.90 22.16 -0.63
CA LEU A 237 3.62 20.73 -0.56
C LEU A 237 3.81 20.19 0.86
N VAL A 238 4.80 20.66 1.62
CA VAL A 238 4.99 20.26 3.03
C VAL A 238 3.77 20.63 3.87
N GLU A 239 3.28 21.87 3.77
CA GLU A 239 2.11 22.32 4.52
C GLU A 239 0.85 21.53 4.16
N GLU A 240 0.57 21.39 2.86
CA GLU A 240 -0.63 20.70 2.38
C GLU A 240 -0.59 19.20 2.72
N LEU A 241 0.58 18.56 2.62
CA LEU A 241 0.74 17.13 2.91
C LEU A 241 0.52 16.83 4.40
N GLN A 242 0.97 17.71 5.31
CA GLN A 242 0.69 17.56 6.74
C GLN A 242 -0.80 17.65 7.08
N VAL A 243 -1.53 18.56 6.42
CA VAL A 243 -2.98 18.69 6.61
C VAL A 243 -3.69 17.46 6.05
N PHE A 244 -3.33 17.06 4.82
CA PHE A 244 -3.88 15.88 4.16
C PHE A 244 -3.64 14.61 4.98
N ASN A 245 -2.41 14.35 5.40
CA ASN A 245 -2.04 13.16 6.18
C ASN A 245 -2.82 13.06 7.49
N ARG A 246 -2.96 14.18 8.21
CA ARG A 246 -3.74 14.23 9.46
C ARG A 246 -5.22 13.91 9.21
N ALA A 247 -5.82 14.51 8.18
CA ALA A 247 -7.21 14.26 7.82
C ALA A 247 -7.42 12.81 7.35
N ALA A 248 -6.58 12.30 6.46
CA ALA A 248 -6.62 10.94 5.95
C ALA A 248 -6.50 9.91 7.08
N LYS A 249 -5.54 10.10 8.01
CA LYS A 249 -5.39 9.24 9.19
C LYS A 249 -6.66 9.23 10.04
N LYS A 250 -7.27 10.39 10.30
CA LYS A 250 -8.50 10.48 11.09
C LYS A 250 -9.68 9.77 10.42
N ILE A 251 -9.83 9.93 9.10
CA ILE A 251 -10.87 9.23 8.32
C ILE A 251 -10.66 7.71 8.42
N VAL A 252 -9.44 7.22 8.20
CA VAL A 252 -9.13 5.79 8.29
C VAL A 252 -9.45 5.23 9.67
N LEU A 253 -9.02 5.90 10.74
CA LEU A 253 -9.28 5.46 12.11
C LEU A 253 -10.78 5.43 12.42
N ASN A 254 -11.52 6.45 12.02
CA ASN A 254 -12.97 6.50 12.21
C ASN A 254 -13.66 5.36 11.44
N CYS A 255 -13.28 5.13 10.17
CA CYS A 255 -13.82 4.04 9.37
C CYS A 255 -13.53 2.67 9.99
N LEU A 256 -12.33 2.45 10.54
CA LEU A 256 -11.99 1.21 11.23
C LEU A 256 -12.79 1.04 12.53
N HIS A 257 -12.99 2.11 13.29
CA HIS A 257 -13.82 2.05 14.50
C HIS A 257 -15.28 1.73 14.18
N CYS A 258 -15.84 2.37 13.15
CA CYS A 258 -17.18 2.05 12.63
C CYS A 258 -17.24 0.59 12.17
N PHE A 259 -16.25 0.12 11.40
CA PHE A 259 -16.19 -1.26 10.92
C PHE A 259 -16.23 -2.28 12.06
N ILE A 260 -15.37 -2.10 13.08
CA ILE A 260 -15.32 -3.00 14.24
C ILE A 260 -16.65 -2.99 14.99
N THR A 261 -17.26 -1.82 15.16
CA THR A 261 -18.55 -1.68 15.87
C THR A 261 -19.68 -2.37 15.11
N LEU A 262 -19.77 -2.15 13.80
CA LEU A 262 -20.77 -2.79 12.94
C LEU A 262 -20.60 -4.31 12.94
N LEU A 263 -19.36 -4.80 12.78
CA LEU A 263 -19.07 -6.23 12.87
C LEU A 263 -19.48 -6.82 14.22
N ARG A 264 -19.13 -6.16 15.32
CA ARG A 264 -19.53 -6.61 16.66
C ARG A 264 -21.05 -6.72 16.80
N ASN A 265 -21.79 -5.73 16.28
CA ASN A 265 -23.26 -5.74 16.32
C ASN A 265 -23.83 -6.89 15.49
N ILE A 266 -23.30 -7.12 14.29
CA ILE A 266 -23.70 -8.24 13.41
C ILE A 266 -23.44 -9.58 14.11
N MET A 267 -22.24 -9.77 14.65
CA MET A 267 -21.88 -11.01 15.35
C MET A 267 -22.75 -11.25 16.58
N SER A 268 -23.03 -10.21 17.36
CA SER A 268 -23.89 -10.30 18.55
C SER A 268 -25.32 -10.65 18.18
N ALA A 269 -25.86 -10.03 17.13
CA ALA A 269 -27.20 -10.34 16.63
C ALA A 269 -27.28 -11.79 16.13
N ALA A 270 -26.27 -12.26 15.38
CA ALA A 270 -26.20 -13.64 14.91
C ALA A 270 -26.14 -14.65 16.07
N LEU A 271 -25.36 -14.37 17.12
CA LEU A 271 -25.28 -15.22 18.31
C LEU A 271 -26.62 -15.33 19.06
N GLN A 272 -27.39 -14.24 19.12
CA GLN A 272 -28.70 -14.21 19.77
C GLN A 272 -29.79 -14.96 18.99
N SER A 273 -29.56 -15.28 17.72
CA SER A 273 -30.53 -15.94 16.85
C SER A 273 -30.78 -17.43 17.15
N ASN A 274 -30.19 -18.03 18.20
CA ASN A 274 -30.33 -19.45 18.59
C ASN A 274 -30.29 -20.41 17.37
N PHE A 275 -29.10 -20.74 16.87
CA PHE A 275 -28.87 -21.71 15.78
C PHE A 275 -29.15 -23.19 16.15
N ALA A 276 -30.19 -23.47 16.94
CA ALA A 276 -30.57 -24.83 17.32
C ALA A 276 -31.31 -25.60 16.20
N VAL A 277 -31.63 -24.95 15.08
CA VAL A 277 -32.34 -25.59 13.97
C VAL A 277 -31.35 -26.09 12.93
N VAL A 278 -31.05 -27.38 12.96
CA VAL A 278 -30.40 -28.09 11.84
C VAL A 278 -31.43 -28.19 10.72
N VAL A 279 -31.42 -27.24 9.78
CA VAL A 279 -32.25 -27.29 8.57
C VAL A 279 -31.42 -27.91 7.44
N PRO A 280 -31.98 -28.83 6.62
CA PRO A 280 -31.33 -29.29 5.41
C PRO A 280 -31.08 -28.12 4.47
N VAL A 281 -29.82 -27.84 4.14
CA VAL A 281 -29.46 -26.76 3.21
C VAL A 281 -29.90 -27.15 1.79
N PRO A 282 -30.67 -26.31 1.07
CA PRO A 282 -30.99 -26.56 -0.34
C PRO A 282 -29.74 -26.64 -1.23
N ASN A 283 -29.63 -27.67 -2.07
CA ASN A 283 -28.47 -27.93 -2.97
C ASN A 283 -27.94 -26.71 -3.77
N PRO A 284 -28.77 -25.78 -4.30
CA PRO A 284 -28.25 -24.61 -5.04
C PRO A 284 -27.43 -23.64 -4.16
N LEU A 285 -27.72 -23.58 -2.86
CA LEU A 285 -27.05 -22.69 -1.92
C LEU A 285 -25.69 -23.21 -1.50
N ILE A 286 -25.49 -24.54 -1.55
CA ILE A 286 -24.19 -25.17 -1.34
C ILE A 286 -23.19 -24.71 -2.41
N GLU A 287 -23.61 -24.52 -3.66
CA GLU A 287 -22.75 -23.96 -4.72
C GLU A 287 -22.39 -22.49 -4.50
N GLU A 288 -23.29 -21.66 -3.97
CA GLU A 288 -22.99 -20.26 -3.60
C GLU A 288 -22.06 -20.16 -2.40
N VAL A 289 -22.24 -21.03 -1.40
CA VAL A 289 -21.34 -21.16 -0.27
C VAL A 289 -19.94 -21.59 -0.75
N HIS A 290 -19.84 -22.57 -1.67
CA HIS A 290 -18.57 -22.97 -2.29
C HIS A 290 -17.91 -21.87 -3.14
N LYS A 291 -18.65 -20.83 -3.56
CA LYS A 291 -18.08 -19.66 -4.26
C LYS A 291 -17.42 -18.66 -3.30
N LEU A 292 -17.68 -18.75 -2.00
CA LEU A 292 -17.06 -17.89 -0.99
C LEU A 292 -15.58 -18.23 -0.82
N ASN A 293 -14.72 -17.20 -0.80
CA ASN A 293 -13.28 -17.37 -0.67
C ASN A 293 -12.88 -18.14 0.60
N PHE A 294 -13.55 -17.93 1.74
CA PHE A 294 -13.26 -18.69 2.96
C PHE A 294 -13.58 -20.19 2.81
N VAL A 295 -14.60 -20.53 2.00
CA VAL A 295 -14.96 -21.92 1.72
C VAL A 295 -14.00 -22.53 0.71
N LYS A 296 -13.53 -21.77 -0.29
CA LYS A 296 -12.44 -22.24 -1.16
C LYS A 296 -11.14 -22.50 -0.39
N GLU A 297 -10.85 -21.70 0.64
CA GLU A 297 -9.72 -21.94 1.53
C GLU A 297 -9.96 -23.15 2.46
N ASN A 298 -11.19 -23.37 2.95
CA ASN A 298 -11.53 -24.48 3.86
C ASN A 298 -11.87 -25.81 3.19
N SER A 299 -12.41 -25.83 1.97
CA SER A 299 -12.63 -27.05 1.16
C SER A 299 -11.30 -27.69 0.73
N GLY A 300 -10.21 -26.91 0.77
CA GLY A 300 -8.83 -27.41 0.67
C GLY A 300 -8.19 -27.73 2.03
N ALA A 301 -8.89 -27.48 3.15
CA ALA A 301 -8.39 -27.65 4.51
C ALA A 301 -9.23 -28.69 5.26
N THR A 302 -9.07 -29.96 4.90
CA THR A 302 -9.14 -31.02 5.91
C THR A 302 -8.07 -30.74 6.95
N PHE A 303 -8.51 -30.55 8.20
CA PHE A 303 -7.79 -30.74 9.45
C PHE A 303 -6.30 -30.32 9.47
N ILE A 304 -6.05 -29.17 10.12
CA ILE A 304 -4.77 -28.48 10.29
C ILE A 304 -3.58 -29.42 10.54
N GLU A 305 -2.62 -29.42 9.63
CA GLU A 305 -1.23 -29.26 10.03
C GLU A 305 -0.53 -28.23 9.14
N ARG A 306 0.13 -27.27 9.80
CA ARG A 306 0.74 -26.06 9.24
C ARG A 306 1.44 -26.30 7.90
N LYS A 307 0.89 -25.75 6.81
CA LYS A 307 1.57 -25.65 5.51
C LYS A 307 1.59 -24.19 5.07
N LEU A 308 2.76 -23.58 5.27
CA LEU A 308 3.22 -22.37 4.61
C LEU A 308 2.96 -22.48 3.10
N SER A 309 2.20 -21.54 2.56
CA SER A 309 1.85 -21.47 1.15
C SER A 309 3.05 -21.02 0.32
N LEU A 310 3.60 -21.90 -0.51
CA LEU A 310 4.37 -21.52 -1.68
C LEU A 310 3.42 -21.53 -2.88
N GLU A 311 3.34 -20.42 -3.61
CA GLU A 311 2.53 -20.29 -4.83
C GLU A 311 2.82 -21.43 -5.82
N LYS A 312 1.79 -22.21 -6.18
CA LYS A 312 1.85 -23.11 -7.33
C LYS A 312 1.75 -22.30 -8.62
N LYS A 313 2.88 -22.16 -9.33
CA LYS A 313 2.87 -21.88 -10.79
C LYS A 313 2.23 -23.06 -11.54
N LYS A 314 1.51 -22.75 -12.63
CA LYS A 314 0.92 -23.71 -13.58
C LYS A 314 1.95 -24.74 -14.09
N PRO A 315 1.51 -25.95 -14.46
CA PRO A 315 2.41 -27.02 -14.90
C PRO A 315 2.95 -26.70 -16.29
N VAL A 316 4.27 -26.59 -16.37
CA VAL A 316 5.07 -26.60 -17.61
C VAL A 316 5.86 -27.92 -17.58
N PRO A 317 6.08 -28.59 -18.73
CA PRO A 317 6.49 -29.99 -18.77
C PRO A 317 7.84 -30.21 -18.10
N SER A 318 7.99 -31.37 -17.46
CA SER A 318 9.22 -31.90 -16.88
C SER A 318 10.45 -31.67 -17.76
N PRO A 319 11.58 -31.28 -17.15
CA PRO A 319 12.86 -31.82 -17.58
C PRO A 319 13.72 -32.31 -16.39
N LEU A 320 14.25 -33.52 -16.56
CA LEU A 320 15.46 -34.07 -15.92
C LEU A 320 15.33 -34.46 -14.44
N GLU A 321 15.16 -35.76 -14.17
CA GLU A 321 15.47 -36.36 -12.88
C GLU A 321 16.94 -36.05 -12.52
N PHE A 322 17.16 -35.37 -11.38
CA PHE A 322 18.50 -35.20 -10.83
C PHE A 322 19.09 -36.59 -10.47
N PRO A 323 20.37 -36.84 -10.77
CA PRO A 323 20.97 -38.15 -10.55
C PRO A 323 20.97 -38.51 -9.06
N ARG A 324 20.39 -39.66 -8.72
CA ARG A 324 20.43 -40.22 -7.36
C ARG A 324 21.87 -40.45 -6.92
N GLN A 325 22.17 -40.22 -5.63
CA GLN A 325 23.50 -40.49 -5.09
C GLN A 325 23.92 -41.96 -5.33
N THR A 326 25.03 -42.17 -6.05
CA THR A 326 25.61 -43.49 -6.30
C THR A 326 26.54 -43.92 -5.16
N GLU A 327 26.83 -45.22 -5.07
CA GLU A 327 27.76 -45.76 -4.06
C GLU A 327 29.18 -45.18 -4.20
N GLY A 328 29.59 -44.80 -5.42
CA GLY A 328 30.85 -44.09 -5.66
C GLY A 328 30.90 -42.72 -4.99
N HIS A 329 29.80 -41.97 -5.00
CA HIS A 329 29.71 -40.68 -4.31
C HIS A 329 29.74 -40.85 -2.78
N ARG A 330 29.09 -41.90 -2.26
CA ARG A 330 29.10 -42.23 -0.83
C ARG A 330 30.49 -42.62 -0.35
N SER A 331 31.15 -43.51 -1.09
CA SER A 331 32.53 -43.93 -0.81
C SER A 331 33.52 -42.76 -0.83
N LYS A 332 33.32 -41.80 -1.74
CA LYS A 332 34.10 -40.56 -1.81
C LYS A 332 33.90 -39.67 -0.57
N LEU A 333 32.67 -39.51 -0.10
CA LEU A 333 32.39 -38.74 1.12
C LEU A 333 32.97 -39.40 2.38
N LEU A 334 32.87 -40.73 2.47
CA LEU A 334 33.38 -41.52 3.59
C LEU A 334 34.91 -41.52 3.65
N SER A 335 35.60 -41.37 2.52
CA SER A 335 37.07 -41.29 2.49
C SER A 335 37.60 -39.86 2.67
N MET A 336 36.84 -38.85 2.26
CA MET A 336 37.27 -37.44 2.30
C MET A 336 36.96 -36.73 3.63
N TYR A 337 35.94 -37.16 4.37
CA TYR A 337 35.46 -36.47 5.58
C TYR A 337 35.40 -37.41 6.78
N SER A 338 35.70 -36.89 7.98
CA SER A 338 35.58 -37.65 9.23
C SER A 338 34.11 -37.92 9.57
N THR A 339 33.85 -38.99 10.32
CA THR A 339 32.49 -39.42 10.68
C THR A 339 31.69 -38.35 11.44
N GLU A 340 32.37 -37.44 12.14
CA GLU A 340 31.75 -36.32 12.88
C GLU A 340 31.14 -35.24 11.98
N LEU A 341 31.64 -35.14 10.73
CA LEU A 341 31.17 -34.19 9.74
C LEU A 341 30.16 -34.82 8.77
N LEU A 342 29.88 -36.11 8.90
CA LEU A 342 28.97 -36.84 8.02
C LEU A 342 27.57 -36.89 8.59
N TYR A 343 26.60 -36.59 7.73
CA TYR A 343 25.19 -36.54 8.07
C TYR A 343 24.36 -37.24 6.99
N GLN A 344 23.18 -37.71 7.37
CA GLN A 344 22.22 -38.34 6.47
C GLN A 344 20.94 -37.53 6.43
N ALA A 345 20.34 -37.41 5.25
CA ALA A 345 19.03 -36.78 5.08
C ALA A 345 17.93 -37.62 5.75
N LYS A 346 17.21 -37.02 6.70
CA LYS A 346 16.10 -37.64 7.45
C LYS A 346 14.82 -37.81 6.63
N ARG A 347 14.67 -37.03 5.56
CA ARG A 347 13.49 -36.95 4.68
C ARG A 347 13.90 -36.23 3.41
N LYS A 348 13.07 -36.32 2.36
CA LYS A 348 13.28 -35.56 1.12
C LYS A 348 13.38 -34.06 1.41
N CYS A 349 14.49 -33.45 1.01
CA CYS A 349 14.73 -32.02 1.05
C CYS A 349 14.50 -31.47 -0.36
N ASN A 350 13.63 -30.46 -0.49
CA ASN A 350 13.46 -29.75 -1.74
C ASN A 350 14.16 -28.39 -1.64
N ALA A 351 14.87 -27.98 -2.68
CA ALA A 351 15.48 -26.67 -2.77
C ALA A 351 14.41 -25.57 -2.74
N THR A 352 14.51 -24.63 -1.79
CA THR A 352 13.51 -23.57 -1.59
C THR A 352 14.06 -22.17 -1.80
N GLN A 353 15.37 -22.01 -1.75
CA GLN A 353 16.10 -20.76 -1.91
C GLN A 353 17.23 -20.90 -2.93
N GLU A 354 17.79 -19.77 -3.35
CA GLU A 354 18.95 -19.72 -4.23
C GLU A 354 20.14 -20.47 -3.59
N PHE A 355 20.76 -21.37 -4.35
CA PHE A 355 21.82 -22.29 -3.91
C PHE A 355 21.41 -23.38 -2.90
N ASP A 356 20.11 -23.55 -2.61
CA ASP A 356 19.65 -24.79 -1.97
C ASP A 356 19.76 -25.97 -2.93
N ILE A 357 19.96 -27.16 -2.36
CA ILE A 357 20.05 -28.41 -3.13
C ILE A 357 18.97 -29.39 -2.70
N ASP A 358 18.47 -30.16 -3.66
CA ASP A 358 17.56 -31.28 -3.38
C ASP A 358 18.35 -32.45 -2.78
N LEU A 359 17.80 -33.09 -1.75
CA LEU A 359 18.32 -34.35 -1.20
C LEU A 359 17.19 -35.37 -1.08
N HIS A 360 17.49 -36.62 -1.40
CA HIS A 360 16.60 -37.73 -1.13
C HIS A 360 16.80 -38.25 0.30
N GLU A 361 15.76 -38.86 0.85
CA GLU A 361 15.84 -39.53 2.14
C GLU A 361 16.92 -40.62 2.10
N GLY A 362 17.82 -40.63 3.09
CA GLY A 362 18.91 -41.60 3.17
C GLY A 362 20.22 -41.19 2.49
N GLU A 363 20.25 -40.11 1.69
CA GLU A 363 21.48 -39.61 1.07
C GLU A 363 22.48 -39.10 2.13
N LEU A 364 23.77 -39.44 1.93
CA LEU A 364 24.88 -39.06 2.78
C LEU A 364 25.45 -37.72 2.33
N VAL A 365 25.73 -36.82 3.26
CA VAL A 365 26.34 -35.52 2.98
C VAL A 365 27.41 -35.20 4.01
N ALA A 366 28.44 -34.47 3.61
CA ALA A 366 29.41 -33.90 4.53
C ALA A 366 29.08 -32.43 4.81
N VAL A 367 29.08 -32.02 6.08
CA VAL A 367 28.88 -30.63 6.48
C VAL A 367 30.20 -29.88 6.31
N VAL A 368 30.19 -28.87 5.44
CA VAL A 368 31.35 -28.01 5.15
C VAL A 368 31.31 -26.78 6.07
N GLU A 369 30.13 -26.13 6.18
CA GLU A 369 29.93 -24.99 7.09
C GLU A 369 28.55 -25.06 7.76
N GLN A 370 28.49 -24.76 9.06
CA GLN A 370 27.25 -24.77 9.84
C GLN A 370 26.50 -23.42 9.86
N LYS A 371 26.80 -22.55 8.89
CA LYS A 371 26.15 -21.24 8.73
C LYS A 371 26.06 -20.86 7.25
N ASP A 372 25.10 -20.00 6.92
CA ASP A 372 25.01 -19.38 5.60
C ASP A 372 25.82 -18.07 5.52
N PRO A 373 25.96 -17.45 4.31
CA PRO A 373 26.72 -16.21 4.13
C PRO A 373 26.15 -15.01 4.90
N PHE A 374 24.92 -15.10 5.39
CA PHE A 374 24.24 -14.09 6.19
C PHE A 374 24.29 -14.40 7.70
N GLY A 375 24.98 -15.47 8.09
CA GLY A 375 25.21 -15.86 9.48
C GLY A 375 24.11 -16.74 10.11
N SER A 376 23.17 -17.25 9.32
CA SER A 376 22.12 -18.13 9.84
C SER A 376 22.65 -19.53 10.15
N THR A 377 22.48 -20.00 11.38
CA THR A 377 22.89 -21.35 11.82
C THR A 377 21.87 -22.44 11.47
N SER A 378 20.72 -22.07 10.90
CA SER A 378 19.69 -23.03 10.48
C SER A 378 19.96 -23.64 9.11
N ARG A 379 20.87 -23.05 8.32
CA ARG A 379 21.15 -23.40 6.92
C ARG A 379 22.64 -23.69 6.78
N TRP A 380 22.97 -24.93 6.45
CA TRP A 380 24.34 -25.45 6.42
C TRP A 380 24.77 -25.69 4.98
N LEU A 381 26.03 -25.38 4.68
CA LEU A 381 26.66 -25.75 3.43
C LEU A 381 27.09 -27.21 3.52
N VAL A 382 26.60 -28.03 2.60
CA VAL A 382 26.89 -29.46 2.56
C VAL A 382 27.46 -29.89 1.21
N ASP A 383 28.26 -30.94 1.23
CA ASP A 383 28.83 -31.61 0.05
C ASP A 383 28.15 -32.97 -0.12
N THR A 384 27.54 -33.21 -1.29
CA THR A 384 26.86 -34.48 -1.62
C THR A 384 27.77 -35.49 -2.30
N GLY A 385 29.03 -35.14 -2.54
CA GLY A 385 29.99 -35.88 -3.36
C GLY A 385 29.86 -35.59 -4.86
N ILE A 386 28.74 -34.99 -5.27
CA ILE A 386 28.44 -34.51 -6.63
C ILE A 386 28.60 -32.99 -6.71
N LEU A 387 28.01 -32.28 -5.76
CA LEU A 387 27.93 -30.82 -5.74
C LEU A 387 27.84 -30.31 -4.30
N LYS A 388 28.15 -29.01 -4.12
CA LYS A 388 28.02 -28.32 -2.84
C LYS A 388 26.84 -27.36 -2.89
N GLY A 389 26.07 -27.31 -1.81
CA GLY A 389 24.95 -26.38 -1.69
C GLY A 389 24.32 -26.40 -0.31
N TYR A 390 23.27 -25.62 -0.13
CA TYR A 390 22.71 -25.37 1.19
C TYR A 390 21.51 -26.27 1.50
N VAL A 391 21.46 -26.73 2.75
CA VAL A 391 20.35 -27.53 3.30
C VAL A 391 20.08 -27.09 4.72
N TYR A 392 18.82 -27.11 5.16
CA TYR A 392 18.52 -26.80 6.56
C TYR A 392 18.96 -27.93 7.50
N SER A 393 19.66 -27.57 8.57
CA SER A 393 20.23 -28.50 9.55
C SER A 393 19.18 -29.45 10.17
N THR A 394 17.94 -28.98 10.32
CA THR A 394 16.82 -29.78 10.83
C THR A 394 16.51 -31.03 10.01
N PHE A 395 16.85 -31.03 8.71
CA PHE A 395 16.67 -32.18 7.81
C PHE A 395 17.77 -33.22 7.91
N LEU A 396 18.87 -32.93 8.63
CA LEU A 396 20.04 -33.79 8.71
C LEU A 396 20.08 -34.52 10.06
N ARG A 397 20.53 -35.78 10.06
CA ARG A 397 20.92 -36.54 11.27
C ARG A 397 22.40 -36.93 11.18
N PRO A 398 23.16 -36.95 12.28
CA PRO A 398 24.53 -37.47 12.26
C PRO A 398 24.57 -38.89 11.67
N TYR A 399 25.54 -39.14 10.81
CA TYR A 399 25.73 -40.45 10.20
C TYR A 399 26.27 -41.44 11.23
N ASN A 400 25.58 -42.56 11.41
CA ASN A 400 26.02 -43.62 12.29
C ASN A 400 26.31 -44.88 11.45
N PRO A 401 27.60 -45.28 11.30
CA PRO A 401 27.98 -46.43 10.47
C PRO A 401 27.39 -47.75 10.98
N ALA A 402 27.11 -47.88 12.29
CA ALA A 402 26.53 -49.09 12.88
C ALA A 402 25.04 -49.30 12.52
N LYS A 403 24.31 -48.23 12.15
CA LYS A 403 22.92 -48.33 11.69
C LYS A 403 22.83 -48.60 10.18
N ALA A 404 23.78 -48.11 9.39
CA ALA A 404 23.78 -48.28 7.94
C ALA A 404 24.01 -49.75 7.50
N GLN A 405 24.76 -50.54 8.26
CA GLN A 405 24.93 -51.99 8.01
C GLN A 405 23.65 -52.82 8.27
N LYS A 406 22.73 -52.33 9.11
CA LYS A 406 21.44 -53.00 9.37
C LYS A 406 20.44 -52.80 8.23
N ASP A 407 20.39 -51.61 7.64
CA ASP A 407 19.47 -51.31 6.53
C ASP A 407 19.84 -52.02 5.20
N LEU A 408 21.11 -52.42 5.04
CA LEU A 408 21.60 -53.24 3.92
C LEU A 408 21.31 -54.74 4.10
N THR A 409 21.16 -55.22 5.34
CA THR A 409 20.87 -56.63 5.62
C THR A 409 19.37 -56.95 5.63
N GLU A 410 18.50 -55.96 5.90
CA GLU A 410 17.03 -56.14 5.83
C GLU A 410 16.43 -55.97 4.43
N ASN A 411 17.08 -55.26 3.51
CA ASN A 411 16.59 -55.07 2.13
C ASN A 411 17.10 -56.12 1.12
N GLY A 412 17.77 -57.19 1.58
CA GLY A 412 18.36 -58.24 0.75
C GLY A 412 17.54 -59.54 0.62
N PHE A 413 16.33 -59.60 1.19
CA PHE A 413 15.43 -60.75 1.03
C PHE A 413 14.09 -60.30 0.44
N GLY A 414 13.97 -60.44 -0.87
CA GLY A 414 12.75 -60.16 -1.63
C GLY A 414 13.05 -60.12 -3.12
N ASP A 415 13.30 -61.29 -3.70
CA ASP A 415 13.10 -61.53 -5.15
C ASP A 415 11.63 -61.32 -5.54
#